data_AF-A0A1S1PBS3-F1
#
_entry.id   AF-A0A1S1PBS3-F1
#
_cell.length_a   1.000
_cell.length_b   1.000
_cell.length_c   1.000
_cell.angle_alpha   90.00
_cell.angle_beta   90.00
_cell.angle_gamma   90.00
#
_symmetry.space_group_name_H-M   'P 1'
#
loop_
_entity.id
_entity.type
_entity.pdbx_description
1 polymer ?
#
loop_
_entity_poly.entity_id
_entity_poly.type
_entity_poly.pdbx_seq_one_letter_code
_entity_poly.pdbx_strand_id
1 'polypeptide(L)'
;MILKRKRQGFPTAPPWSPDRHRNQPVLIIGDDSDDQTAEISRIVTQWAENQHRSALHTCDQVHAVGQLAVFGLTPTKIARRLRAPRRHVEAALTVAGSPTARDALTEHGLDLFQAVVIAEFADDPDAVATLIRATSTSAGGFDHTAQRLRDARADQQARNRVLDELRQNGVRIINRPTPTDPACRLSLLDHDRAPLTPEGHTSCPGHAAYLIQDYDITGSGPFQVTYLPEYVCTHPDAYGHIHRYATPATDTSPTRAAPRTPTAATTTPAETTLTTPPTAPGVPRTPRTETEAKADPPGPPNSRPRRRSPATSRSSRTLRRGSQPPPSAAAGYVPSSRAEPRRRARAGSSPTSSPPHTTT
;
A
#
# COMPACT_ATOMS: atom_id res chain seq x y z
N MET A 1 92.32 0.79 -2.92
CA MET A 1 91.22 1.73 -2.57
C MET A 1 89.98 0.91 -2.25
N ILE A 2 89.45 1.03 -1.01
CA ILE A 2 88.02 0.93 -0.61
C ILE A 2 87.29 -0.42 -0.83
N LEU A 3 86.47 -1.02 0.05
CA LEU A 3 86.35 -1.18 1.50
C LEU A 3 85.29 -2.30 1.72
N LYS A 4 85.62 -3.31 2.53
CA LYS A 4 84.76 -4.23 3.35
C LYS A 4 83.25 -4.40 3.02
N ARG A 5 82.81 -5.67 2.95
CA ARG A 5 82.02 -6.32 4.03
C ARG A 5 82.05 -7.86 3.93
N LYS A 6 82.22 -8.48 5.10
CA LYS A 6 82.36 -9.92 5.35
C LYS A 6 81.09 -10.68 4.96
N ARG A 7 81.25 -11.83 4.30
CA ARG A 7 80.23 -12.89 4.23
C ARG A 7 80.00 -13.41 5.66
N GLN A 8 78.84 -13.14 6.24
CA GLN A 8 78.41 -13.88 7.42
C GLN A 8 77.87 -15.22 6.94
N GLY A 9 78.47 -16.31 7.43
CA GLY A 9 77.96 -17.66 7.25
C GLY A 9 76.62 -17.77 7.96
N PHE A 10 75.63 -18.34 7.28
CA PHE A 10 74.43 -18.82 7.93
C PHE A 10 74.81 -19.93 8.92
N PRO A 11 74.33 -19.90 10.17
CA PRO A 11 74.59 -20.98 11.11
C PRO A 11 73.97 -22.27 10.59
N THR A 12 74.76 -23.34 10.56
CA THR A 12 74.30 -24.73 10.46
C THR A 12 73.22 -24.97 11.52
N ALA A 13 72.00 -25.28 11.08
CA ALA A 13 70.91 -25.65 11.96
C ALA A 13 71.25 -26.95 12.72
N PRO A 14 70.93 -27.05 14.02
CA PRO A 14 71.13 -28.28 14.79
C PRO A 14 70.16 -29.40 14.33
N PRO A 15 70.53 -30.68 14.52
CA PRO A 15 69.84 -31.83 13.92
C PRO A 15 68.50 -32.22 14.58
N TRP A 16 67.90 -31.37 15.40
CA TRP A 16 66.57 -31.60 15.96
C TRP A 16 65.82 -30.27 16.09
N SER A 17 64.81 -30.06 15.25
CA SER A 17 63.75 -29.09 15.47
C SER A 17 62.46 -29.88 15.59
N PRO A 18 61.79 -29.92 16.76
CA PRO A 18 60.43 -30.39 16.84
C PRO A 18 59.54 -29.32 16.19
N ASP A 19 58.46 -29.74 15.53
CA ASP A 19 57.45 -28.89 14.89
C ASP A 19 57.79 -28.32 13.50
N ARG A 20 57.97 -29.22 12.54
CA ARG A 20 57.32 -29.06 11.22
C ARG A 20 56.20 -30.07 11.07
N HIS A 21 55.25 -30.05 12.01
CA HIS A 21 53.97 -30.66 11.73
C HIS A 21 53.29 -29.77 10.70
N ARG A 22 53.24 -30.27 9.46
CA ARG A 22 52.42 -29.67 8.41
C ARG A 22 50.99 -29.77 8.94
N ASN A 23 50.43 -28.68 9.45
CA ASN A 23 49.02 -28.62 9.84
C ASN A 23 48.21 -28.93 8.57
N GLN A 24 47.81 -30.19 8.43
CA GLN A 24 46.86 -30.61 7.43
C GLN A 24 45.50 -30.09 7.91
N PRO A 25 44.75 -29.33 7.10
CA PRO A 25 43.40 -28.95 7.48
C PRO A 25 42.57 -30.23 7.60
N VAL A 26 42.27 -30.62 8.84
CA VAL A 26 41.36 -31.71 9.14
C VAL A 26 39.96 -31.13 9.07
N LEU A 27 39.21 -31.52 8.03
CA LEU A 27 37.78 -31.30 7.96
C LEU A 27 37.12 -32.42 8.78
N ILE A 28 36.69 -32.09 10.00
CA ILE A 28 35.81 -32.99 10.76
C ILE A 28 34.43 -32.85 10.12
N ILE A 29 34.05 -33.84 9.30
CA ILE A 29 32.69 -34.00 8.82
C ILE A 29 31.98 -34.83 9.89
N GLY A 30 31.32 -34.16 10.84
CA GLY A 30 30.29 -34.80 11.65
C GLY A 30 29.15 -35.25 10.74
N ASP A 31 28.35 -36.23 11.16
CA ASP A 31 27.02 -36.34 10.57
C ASP A 31 26.28 -35.05 10.91
N ASP A 32 26.08 -34.18 9.91
CA ASP A 32 25.36 -32.91 10.07
C ASP A 32 24.00 -33.12 10.79
N SER A 33 23.43 -34.33 10.70
CA SER A 33 22.18 -34.70 11.36
C SER A 33 22.28 -34.76 12.90
N ASP A 34 23.40 -35.22 13.46
CA ASP A 34 23.64 -35.26 14.91
C ASP A 34 23.89 -33.85 15.45
N ASP A 35 24.67 -33.04 14.73
CA ASP A 35 24.96 -31.66 15.08
C ASP A 35 23.70 -30.77 15.01
N GLN A 36 22.89 -30.93 13.97
CA GLN A 36 21.60 -30.24 13.82
C GLN A 36 20.63 -30.63 14.94
N THR A 37 20.57 -31.91 15.31
CA THR A 37 19.70 -32.39 16.39
C THR A 37 20.12 -31.84 17.74
N ALA A 38 21.43 -31.77 18.01
CA ALA A 38 21.99 -31.14 19.19
C ALA A 38 21.65 -29.64 19.24
N GLU A 39 21.78 -28.93 18.12
CA GLU A 39 21.51 -27.50 18.02
C GLU A 39 20.01 -27.17 18.21
N ILE A 40 19.11 -27.95 17.59
CA ILE A 40 17.67 -27.84 17.85
C ILE A 40 17.38 -28.03 19.35
N SER A 41 17.99 -29.04 19.97
CA SER A 41 17.78 -29.35 21.39
C SER A 41 18.27 -28.22 22.29
N ARG A 42 19.39 -27.59 21.94
CA ARG A 42 19.93 -26.41 22.61
C ARG A 42 18.94 -25.24 22.58
N ILE A 43 18.45 -24.87 21.39
CA ILE A 43 17.51 -23.74 21.21
C ILE A 43 16.21 -23.98 22.01
N VAL A 44 15.65 -25.19 21.94
CA VAL A 44 14.43 -25.54 22.68
C VAL A 44 14.65 -25.47 24.20
N THR A 45 15.80 -25.93 24.68
CA THR A 45 16.15 -25.87 26.11
C THR A 45 16.32 -24.43 26.58
N GLN A 46 17.03 -23.59 25.81
CA GLN A 46 17.19 -22.17 26.10
C GLN A 46 15.84 -21.43 26.13
N TRP A 47 14.96 -21.72 25.18
CA TRP A 47 13.60 -21.16 25.16
C TRP A 47 12.83 -21.54 26.42
N ALA A 48 12.83 -22.83 26.80
CA ALA A 48 12.10 -23.32 27.96
C ALA A 48 12.63 -22.69 29.26
N GLU A 49 13.95 -22.61 29.43
CA GLU A 49 14.57 -21.98 30.60
C GLU A 49 14.19 -20.50 30.72
N ASN A 50 14.29 -19.76 29.61
CA ASN A 50 13.92 -18.34 29.60
C ASN A 50 12.42 -18.15 29.89
N GLN A 51 11.52 -18.96 29.32
CA GLN A 51 10.09 -18.91 29.65
C GLN A 51 9.79 -19.08 31.16
N HIS A 52 10.64 -19.80 31.90
CA HIS A 52 10.50 -19.98 33.34
C HIS A 52 11.19 -18.88 34.18
N ARG A 53 12.23 -18.22 33.65
CA ARG A 53 12.98 -17.16 34.35
C ARG A 53 12.46 -15.75 34.04
N SER A 54 12.40 -15.40 32.75
CA SER A 54 12.01 -14.09 32.24
C SER A 54 11.64 -14.21 30.76
N ALA A 55 10.48 -13.69 30.37
CA ALA A 55 10.00 -13.78 28.99
C ALA A 55 11.06 -13.27 27.99
N LEU A 56 11.29 -14.04 26.91
CA LEU A 56 12.18 -13.62 25.82
C LEU A 56 11.65 -12.34 25.18
N HIS A 57 12.55 -11.45 24.75
CA HIS A 57 12.17 -10.34 23.87
C HIS A 57 11.62 -10.87 22.54
N THR A 58 10.71 -10.12 21.92
CA THR A 58 10.06 -10.52 20.67
C THR A 58 11.08 -10.79 19.55
N CYS A 59 12.15 -10.01 19.47
CA CYS A 59 13.24 -10.22 18.50
C CYS A 59 13.95 -11.57 18.72
N ASP A 60 14.25 -11.94 19.97
CA ASP A 60 14.84 -13.24 20.31
C ASP A 60 13.89 -14.39 19.99
N GLN A 61 12.59 -14.19 20.21
CA GLN A 61 11.58 -15.19 19.86
C GLN A 61 11.54 -15.44 18.35
N VAL A 62 11.53 -14.37 17.55
CA VAL A 62 11.59 -14.43 16.08
C VAL A 62 12.87 -15.12 15.62
N HIS A 63 14.01 -14.79 16.22
CA HIS A 63 15.30 -15.40 15.89
C HIS A 63 15.31 -16.90 16.17
N ALA A 64 14.88 -17.33 17.37
CA ALA A 64 14.83 -18.75 17.74
C ALA A 64 13.89 -19.56 16.83
N VAL A 65 12.71 -19.01 16.52
CA VAL A 65 11.76 -19.64 15.58
C VAL A 65 12.35 -19.73 14.18
N GLY A 66 13.02 -18.68 13.70
CA GLY A 66 13.71 -18.67 12.41
C GLY A 66 14.81 -19.73 12.32
N GLN A 67 15.66 -19.86 13.33
CA GLN A 67 16.71 -20.89 13.38
C GLN A 67 16.12 -22.31 13.32
N LEU A 68 15.06 -22.58 14.08
CA LEU A 68 14.38 -23.88 14.05
C LEU A 68 13.79 -24.20 12.68
N ALA A 69 13.29 -23.19 11.95
CA ALA A 69 12.82 -23.38 10.58
C ALA A 69 13.95 -23.62 9.57
N VAL A 70 15.12 -22.98 9.75
CA VAL A 70 16.33 -23.26 8.96
C VAL A 70 16.74 -24.73 9.12
N PHE A 71 16.59 -25.30 10.32
CA PHE A 71 16.76 -26.73 10.57
C PHE A 71 15.61 -27.62 10.07
N GLY A 72 14.75 -27.12 9.17
CA GLY A 72 13.72 -27.90 8.49
C GLY A 72 12.51 -28.28 9.36
N LEU A 73 12.34 -27.70 10.55
CA LEU A 73 11.13 -27.94 11.34
C LEU A 73 9.95 -27.18 10.73
N THR A 74 8.81 -27.87 10.59
CA THR A 74 7.56 -27.23 10.18
C THR A 74 6.99 -26.36 11.29
N PRO A 75 6.15 -25.34 11.00
CA PRO A 75 5.54 -24.48 12.02
C PRO A 75 4.81 -25.26 13.12
N THR A 76 4.19 -26.39 12.77
CA THR A 76 3.51 -27.27 13.73
C THR A 76 4.49 -27.99 14.67
N LYS A 77 5.65 -28.44 14.14
CA LYS A 77 6.70 -29.08 14.95
C LYS A 77 7.36 -28.05 15.88
N ILE A 78 7.62 -26.84 15.40
CA ILE A 78 8.17 -25.73 16.20
C ILE A 78 7.22 -25.38 17.34
N ALA A 79 5.94 -25.12 17.04
CA ALA A 79 4.93 -24.80 18.05
C ALA A 79 4.82 -25.86 19.15
N ARG A 80 4.87 -27.15 18.76
CA ARG A 80 4.84 -28.27 19.71
C ARG A 80 6.09 -28.32 20.59
N ARG A 81 7.29 -28.16 20.01
CA ARG A 81 8.56 -28.21 20.76
C ARG A 81 8.70 -27.04 21.72
N LEU A 82 8.33 -25.84 21.29
CA LEU A 82 8.42 -24.62 22.11
C LEU A 82 7.23 -24.45 23.07
N ARG A 83 6.19 -25.29 22.95
CA ARG A 83 4.88 -25.10 23.62
C ARG A 83 4.30 -23.69 23.40
N ALA A 84 4.58 -23.11 22.23
CA ALA A 84 4.13 -21.79 21.83
C ALA A 84 2.83 -21.90 21.00
N PRO A 85 1.94 -20.89 21.05
CA PRO A 85 0.74 -20.91 20.22
C PRO A 85 1.13 -20.85 18.74
N ARG A 86 0.52 -21.71 17.92
CA ARG A 86 0.82 -21.83 16.49
C ARG A 86 0.78 -20.48 15.76
N ARG A 87 -0.21 -19.62 16.06
CA ARG A 87 -0.33 -18.28 15.47
C ARG A 87 0.90 -17.40 15.68
N HIS A 88 1.56 -17.50 16.84
CA HIS A 88 2.76 -16.71 17.13
C HIS A 88 3.97 -17.28 16.40
N VAL A 89 4.06 -18.60 16.26
CA VAL A 89 5.11 -19.23 15.46
C VAL A 89 4.98 -18.82 13.99
N GLU A 90 3.78 -18.85 13.43
CA GLU A 90 3.54 -18.40 12.05
C GLU A 90 3.86 -16.91 11.88
N ALA A 91 3.42 -16.05 12.81
CA ALA A 91 3.79 -14.64 12.81
C ALA A 91 5.30 -14.42 12.89
N ALA A 92 6.00 -15.15 13.77
CA ALA A 92 7.44 -15.08 13.92
C ALA A 92 8.19 -15.53 12.66
N LEU A 93 7.69 -16.55 11.96
CA LEU A 93 8.25 -16.97 10.68
C LEU A 93 8.05 -15.92 9.58
N THR A 94 6.89 -15.28 9.53
CA THR A 94 6.63 -14.16 8.60
C THR A 94 7.62 -13.02 8.85
N VAL A 95 7.82 -12.63 10.13
CA VAL A 95 8.80 -11.59 10.48
C VAL A 95 10.23 -12.04 10.17
N ALA A 96 10.60 -13.28 10.50
CA ALA A 96 11.95 -13.80 10.22
C ALA A 96 12.31 -13.74 8.73
N GLY A 97 11.32 -13.96 7.85
CA GLY A 97 11.48 -13.88 6.39
C GLY A 97 11.60 -12.46 5.83
N SER A 98 11.35 -11.41 6.62
CA SER A 98 11.39 -10.01 6.17
C SER A 98 12.48 -9.23 6.91
N PRO A 99 13.59 -8.83 6.24
CA PRO A 99 14.63 -7.99 6.84
C PRO A 99 14.06 -6.70 7.43
N THR A 100 13.22 -5.99 6.66
CA THR A 100 12.56 -4.76 7.08
C THR A 100 11.76 -4.93 8.37
N ALA A 101 11.04 -6.05 8.51
CA ALA A 101 10.27 -6.31 9.73
C ALA A 101 11.15 -6.66 10.93
N ARG A 102 12.26 -7.39 10.73
CA ARG A 102 13.24 -7.70 11.78
C ARG A 102 13.94 -6.44 12.30
N ASP A 103 14.34 -5.57 11.39
CA ASP A 103 15.01 -4.31 11.71
C ASP A 103 14.04 -3.40 12.47
N ALA A 104 12.82 -3.21 11.95
CA ALA A 104 11.80 -2.43 12.63
C ALA A 104 11.41 -2.98 14.02
N LEU A 105 11.34 -4.31 14.17
CA LEU A 105 11.09 -4.97 15.46
C LEU A 105 12.17 -4.64 16.49
N THR A 106 13.43 -4.62 16.06
CA THR A 106 14.60 -4.40 16.93
C THR A 106 14.76 -2.92 17.27
N GLU A 107 14.59 -2.03 16.29
CA GLU A 107 14.81 -0.58 16.44
C GLU A 107 13.66 0.13 17.16
N HIS A 108 12.42 -0.34 16.96
CA HIS A 108 11.22 0.34 17.46
C HIS A 108 10.47 -0.44 18.53
N GLY A 109 10.95 -1.63 18.92
CA GLY A 109 10.34 -2.44 19.99
C GLY A 109 8.90 -2.84 19.69
N LEU A 110 8.60 -3.17 18.42
CA LEU A 110 7.25 -3.49 17.96
C LEU A 110 6.68 -4.74 18.63
N ASP A 111 5.35 -4.82 18.72
CA ASP A 111 4.70 -6.09 18.97
C ASP A 111 4.90 -7.04 17.77
N LEU A 112 4.86 -8.36 18.04
CA LEU A 112 5.03 -9.38 17.00
C LEU A 112 4.04 -9.21 15.84
N PHE A 113 2.77 -8.91 16.13
CA PHE A 113 1.75 -8.76 15.10
C PHE A 113 1.87 -7.42 14.36
N GLN A 114 2.37 -6.38 15.02
CA GLN A 114 2.72 -5.13 14.33
C GLN A 114 3.87 -5.35 13.35
N ALA A 115 4.90 -6.11 13.73
CA ALA A 115 6.00 -6.47 12.84
C ALA A 115 5.52 -7.33 11.64
N VAL A 116 4.53 -8.20 11.83
CA VAL A 116 3.88 -8.91 10.70
C VAL A 116 3.24 -7.94 9.73
N VAL A 117 2.54 -6.91 10.23
CA VAL A 117 1.96 -5.87 9.37
C VAL A 117 3.06 -5.08 8.65
N ILE A 118 4.17 -4.74 9.31
CA ILE A 118 5.32 -4.10 8.64
C ILE A 118 5.85 -4.98 7.51
N ALA A 119 5.92 -6.30 7.70
CA ALA A 119 6.36 -7.24 6.67
C ALA A 119 5.47 -7.21 5.41
N GLU A 120 4.17 -6.93 5.56
CA GLU A 120 3.21 -6.78 4.44
C GLU A 120 3.54 -5.60 3.51
N PHE A 121 4.25 -4.60 4.04
CA PHE A 121 4.65 -3.38 3.32
C PHE A 121 6.17 -3.29 3.10
N ALA A 122 6.90 -4.41 3.19
CA ALA A 122 8.37 -4.41 3.07
C ALA A 122 8.90 -3.87 1.73
N ASP A 123 8.03 -3.82 0.70
CA ASP A 123 8.28 -3.27 -0.63
C ASP A 123 8.00 -1.75 -0.75
N ASP A 124 7.44 -1.13 0.29
CA ASP A 124 7.06 0.29 0.33
C ASP A 124 7.65 0.97 1.57
N PRO A 125 8.86 1.57 1.46
CA PRO A 125 9.55 2.17 2.59
C PRO A 125 8.79 3.37 3.18
N ASP A 126 8.00 4.09 2.39
CA ASP A 126 7.20 5.22 2.86
C ASP A 126 6.00 4.73 3.69
N ALA A 127 5.36 3.63 3.28
CA ALA A 127 4.34 2.96 4.06
C ALA A 127 4.90 2.43 5.39
N VAL A 128 6.07 1.79 5.37
CA VAL A 128 6.77 1.30 6.58
C VAL A 128 7.06 2.45 7.54
N ALA A 129 7.64 3.55 7.05
CA ALA A 129 7.91 4.73 7.87
C ALA A 129 6.63 5.32 8.47
N THR A 130 5.53 5.30 7.71
CA THR A 130 4.21 5.77 8.16
C THR A 130 3.64 4.88 9.27
N LEU A 131 3.77 3.56 9.14
CA LEU A 131 3.37 2.59 10.16
C LEU A 131 4.20 2.74 11.43
N ILE A 132 5.53 2.88 11.31
CA ILE A 132 6.43 3.10 12.45
C ILE A 132 6.01 4.36 13.21
N ARG A 133 5.74 5.48 12.54
CA ARG A 133 5.24 6.70 13.22
C ARG A 133 3.89 6.47 13.91
N ALA A 134 3.02 5.65 13.33
CA ALA A 134 1.71 5.35 13.89
C ALA A 134 1.78 4.51 15.19
N THR A 135 2.91 3.83 15.46
CA THR A 135 3.09 3.07 16.72
C THR A 135 3.13 3.96 17.96
N SER A 136 3.60 5.21 17.82
CA SER A 136 3.70 6.19 18.91
C SER A 136 2.38 6.92 19.17
N THR A 137 1.37 6.74 18.32
CA THR A 137 0.05 7.35 18.47
C THR A 137 -0.81 6.51 19.43
N SER A 138 -1.73 7.17 20.16
CA SER A 138 -2.68 6.50 21.07
C SER A 138 -3.34 5.26 20.46
N ALA A 139 -3.76 4.32 21.32
CA ALA A 139 -4.36 3.04 20.95
C ALA A 139 -5.33 3.14 19.75
N GLY A 140 -5.06 2.35 18.69
CA GLY A 140 -5.84 2.29 17.45
C GLY A 140 -5.24 3.01 16.24
N GLY A 141 -4.22 3.86 16.42
CA GLY A 141 -3.58 4.58 15.31
C GLY A 141 -2.88 3.66 14.29
N PHE A 142 -2.20 2.62 14.78
CA PHE A 142 -1.47 1.67 13.93
C PHE A 142 -2.41 0.87 13.01
N ASP A 143 -3.42 0.21 13.55
CA ASP A 143 -4.34 -0.65 12.78
C ASP A 143 -5.12 0.16 11.74
N HIS A 144 -5.58 1.36 12.11
CA HIS A 144 -6.23 2.26 11.17
C HIS A 144 -5.29 2.70 10.04
N THR A 145 -4.03 2.99 10.36
CA THR A 145 -3.02 3.36 9.35
C THR A 145 -2.71 2.19 8.42
N ALA A 146 -2.56 0.99 8.97
CA ALA A 146 -2.37 -0.23 8.18
C ALA A 146 -3.54 -0.47 7.23
N GLN A 147 -4.78 -0.35 7.73
CA GLN A 147 -5.95 -0.53 6.88
C GLN A 147 -6.02 0.50 5.77
N ARG A 148 -5.77 1.78 6.08
CA ARG A 148 -5.72 2.84 5.05
C ARG A 148 -4.66 2.58 3.99
N LEU A 149 -3.50 2.02 4.35
CA LEU A 149 -2.45 1.67 3.39
C LEU A 149 -2.85 0.48 2.52
N ARG A 150 -3.54 -0.53 3.07
CA ARG A 150 -4.10 -1.64 2.28
C ARG A 150 -5.14 -1.12 1.29
N ASP A 151 -6.04 -0.26 1.75
CA ASP A 151 -7.08 0.33 0.91
C ASP A 151 -6.45 1.16 -0.23
N ALA A 152 -5.46 2.00 0.08
CA ALA A 152 -4.73 2.77 -0.93
C ALA A 152 -4.00 1.88 -1.96
N ARG A 153 -3.39 0.78 -1.52
CA ARG A 153 -2.74 -0.19 -2.40
C ARG A 153 -3.77 -0.89 -3.30
N ALA A 154 -4.91 -1.29 -2.75
CA ALA A 154 -6.01 -1.89 -3.50
C ALA A 154 -6.59 -0.91 -4.54
N ASP A 155 -6.81 0.35 -4.15
CA ASP A 155 -7.28 1.42 -5.03
C ASP A 155 -6.29 1.67 -6.18
N GLN A 156 -4.99 1.73 -5.89
CA GLN A 156 -3.96 1.93 -6.89
C GLN A 156 -3.87 0.73 -7.85
N GLN A 157 -4.02 -0.49 -7.35
CA GLN A 157 -4.08 -1.69 -8.19
C GLN A 157 -5.33 -1.69 -9.09
N ALA A 158 -6.51 -1.35 -8.56
CA ALA A 158 -7.74 -1.25 -9.34
C ALA A 158 -7.61 -0.19 -10.44
N ARG A 159 -7.05 0.97 -10.11
CA ARG A 159 -6.75 2.03 -11.08
C ARG A 159 -5.79 1.54 -12.16
N ASN A 160 -4.70 0.89 -11.78
CA ASN A 160 -3.67 0.41 -12.71
C ASN A 160 -4.23 -0.64 -13.67
N ARG A 161 -5.11 -1.55 -13.22
CA ARG A 161 -5.77 -2.54 -14.09
C ARG A 161 -6.49 -1.87 -15.26
N VAL A 162 -7.32 -0.87 -14.99
CA VAL A 162 -8.06 -0.15 -16.03
C VAL A 162 -7.12 0.65 -16.94
N LEU A 163 -6.05 1.26 -16.39
CA LEU A 163 -5.03 1.92 -17.22
C LEU A 163 -4.32 0.93 -18.15
N ASP A 164 -4.00 -0.26 -17.68
CA ASP A 164 -3.32 -1.28 -18.47
C ASP A 164 -4.23 -1.83 -19.56
N GLU A 165 -5.52 -2.03 -19.28
CA GLU A 165 -6.53 -2.37 -20.29
C GLU A 165 -6.63 -1.30 -21.38
N LEU A 166 -6.68 -0.01 -21.01
CA LEU A 166 -6.70 1.09 -21.97
C LEU A 166 -5.43 1.13 -22.84
N ARG A 167 -4.26 0.89 -22.24
CA ARG A 167 -2.97 0.83 -22.97
C ARG A 167 -2.93 -0.34 -23.94
N GLN A 168 -3.40 -1.51 -23.53
CA GLN A 168 -3.48 -2.71 -24.37
C GLN A 168 -4.40 -2.50 -25.57
N ASN A 169 -5.48 -1.74 -25.39
CA ASN A 169 -6.41 -1.35 -26.46
C ASN A 169 -5.90 -0.19 -27.32
N GLY A 170 -4.69 0.33 -27.09
CA GLY A 170 -4.10 1.44 -27.84
C GLY A 170 -4.79 2.79 -27.61
N VAL A 171 -5.58 2.91 -26.54
CA VAL A 171 -6.32 4.15 -26.22
C VAL A 171 -5.36 5.15 -25.59
N ARG A 172 -5.34 6.38 -26.12
CA ARG A 172 -4.56 7.47 -25.53
C ARG A 172 -5.16 7.89 -24.20
N ILE A 173 -4.40 7.72 -23.12
CA ILE A 173 -4.82 8.14 -21.78
C ILE A 173 -4.47 9.62 -21.58
N ILE A 174 -5.44 10.43 -21.19
CA ILE A 174 -5.24 11.84 -20.83
C ILE A 174 -5.63 12.10 -19.37
N ASN A 175 -5.21 13.24 -18.84
CA ASN A 175 -5.75 13.74 -17.57
C ASN A 175 -7.21 14.13 -17.73
N ARG A 176 -7.96 14.15 -16.63
CA ARG A 176 -9.34 14.64 -16.62
C ARG A 176 -9.39 16.06 -17.21
N PRO A 177 -10.13 16.28 -18.30
CA PRO A 177 -10.21 17.60 -18.90
C PRO A 177 -10.94 18.55 -17.96
N THR A 178 -10.41 19.76 -17.89
CA THR A 178 -11.03 20.93 -17.27
C THR A 178 -12.00 21.58 -18.25
N PRO A 179 -12.94 22.44 -17.79
CA PRO A 179 -13.90 23.11 -18.68
C PRO A 179 -13.28 24.00 -19.77
N THR A 180 -12.00 24.37 -19.65
CA THR A 180 -11.28 25.19 -20.63
C THR A 180 -10.51 24.35 -21.65
N ASP A 181 -10.34 23.05 -21.39
CA ASP A 181 -9.65 22.16 -22.32
C ASP A 181 -10.53 21.88 -23.55
N PRO A 182 -9.94 21.74 -24.75
CA PRO A 182 -10.69 21.45 -25.97
C PRO A 182 -11.28 20.03 -25.98
N ALA A 183 -10.86 19.16 -25.05
CA ALA A 183 -11.31 17.78 -24.99
C ALA A 183 -12.75 17.68 -24.45
N CYS A 184 -13.63 17.00 -25.20
CA CYS A 184 -15.04 16.83 -24.84
C CYS A 184 -15.44 15.35 -24.79
N ARG A 185 -16.36 15.01 -23.87
CA ARG A 185 -16.86 13.64 -23.69
C ARG A 185 -17.65 13.18 -24.90
N LEU A 186 -17.46 11.93 -25.33
CA LEU A 186 -18.19 11.39 -26.48
C LEU A 186 -19.71 11.38 -26.27
N SER A 187 -20.15 11.19 -25.03
CA SER A 187 -21.58 11.24 -24.66
C SER A 187 -22.26 12.58 -24.96
N LEU A 188 -21.49 13.66 -25.11
CA LEU A 188 -21.95 15.02 -25.41
C LEU A 188 -21.76 15.43 -26.89
N LEU A 189 -21.16 14.56 -27.70
CA LEU A 189 -20.83 14.84 -29.09
C LEU A 189 -21.69 14.00 -30.03
N ASP A 190 -22.03 14.61 -31.17
CA ASP A 190 -22.61 13.93 -32.31
C ASP A 190 -21.70 14.08 -33.54
N HIS A 191 -21.75 13.10 -34.44
CA HIS A 191 -21.14 13.16 -35.76
C HIS A 191 -22.22 12.79 -36.78
N ASP A 192 -22.40 13.60 -37.82
CA ASP A 192 -23.45 13.41 -38.83
C ASP A 192 -24.87 13.19 -38.25
N ARG A 193 -25.19 13.91 -37.17
CA ARG A 193 -26.47 13.81 -36.41
C ARG A 193 -26.69 12.46 -35.72
N ALA A 194 -25.65 11.65 -35.57
CA ALA A 194 -25.67 10.41 -34.78
C ALA A 194 -24.82 10.57 -33.51
N PRO A 195 -25.24 9.98 -32.38
CA PRO A 195 -24.46 10.00 -31.15
C PRO A 195 -23.16 9.21 -31.31
N LEU A 196 -22.05 9.76 -30.81
CA LEU A 196 -20.77 9.07 -30.80
C LEU A 196 -20.72 8.03 -29.67
N THR A 197 -20.38 6.79 -30.01
CA THR A 197 -20.05 5.74 -29.05
C THR A 197 -18.54 5.53 -28.98
N PRO A 198 -18.01 4.97 -27.88
CA PRO A 198 -16.59 4.63 -27.78
C PRO A 198 -16.10 3.78 -28.95
N GLU A 199 -16.88 2.78 -29.37
CA GLU A 199 -16.55 1.85 -30.46
C GLU A 199 -16.50 2.58 -31.82
N GLY A 200 -17.48 3.45 -32.07
CA GLY A 200 -17.55 4.25 -33.31
C GLY A 200 -16.50 5.36 -33.40
N HIS A 201 -15.92 5.77 -32.27
CA HIS A 201 -14.90 6.82 -32.22
C HIS A 201 -13.46 6.29 -32.27
N THR A 202 -13.25 4.97 -32.33
CA THR A 202 -11.89 4.36 -32.32
C THR A 202 -11.00 4.81 -33.48
N SER A 203 -11.60 5.17 -34.62
CA SER A 203 -10.86 5.62 -35.83
C SER A 203 -10.48 7.10 -35.79
N CYS A 204 -11.03 7.89 -34.86
CA CYS A 204 -10.73 9.31 -34.76
C CYS A 204 -9.35 9.53 -34.11
N PRO A 205 -8.44 10.34 -34.70
CA PRO A 205 -7.15 10.68 -34.08
C PRO A 205 -7.32 11.36 -32.69
N GLY A 206 -8.48 11.96 -32.47
CA GLY A 206 -8.87 12.56 -31.20
C GLY A 206 -9.26 11.56 -30.11
N HIS A 207 -9.37 10.26 -30.41
CA HIS A 207 -9.79 9.22 -29.46
C HIS A 207 -8.84 9.13 -28.26
N ALA A 208 -9.41 9.40 -27.09
CA ALA A 208 -8.71 9.31 -25.83
C ALA A 208 -9.67 8.90 -24.72
N ALA A 209 -9.13 8.50 -23.58
CA ALA A 209 -9.90 8.25 -22.37
C ALA A 209 -9.20 8.85 -21.14
N TYR A 210 -9.99 9.18 -20.14
CA TYR A 210 -9.48 9.46 -18.79
C TYR A 210 -10.28 8.63 -17.79
N LEU A 211 -9.71 8.42 -16.60
CA LEU A 211 -10.38 7.66 -15.56
C LEU A 211 -11.28 8.56 -14.72
N ILE A 212 -12.49 8.06 -14.46
CA ILE A 212 -13.37 8.55 -13.41
C ILE A 212 -13.45 7.54 -12.28
N GLN A 213 -13.72 8.05 -11.08
CA GLN A 213 -14.08 7.25 -9.93
C GLN A 213 -15.59 7.21 -9.86
N ASP A 214 -16.15 6.02 -9.89
CA ASP A 214 -17.53 5.75 -9.54
C ASP A 214 -17.60 5.21 -8.11
N TYR A 215 -18.54 5.74 -7.36
CA TYR A 215 -18.76 5.41 -5.97
C TYR A 215 -20.10 4.72 -5.88
N ASP A 216 -20.11 3.41 -5.66
CA ASP A 216 -21.37 2.72 -5.36
C ASP A 216 -21.82 3.11 -3.95
N ILE A 217 -22.63 4.17 -3.89
CA ILE A 217 -23.28 4.66 -2.68
C ILE A 217 -24.64 4.00 -2.46
N THR A 218 -25.07 3.11 -3.35
CA THR A 218 -26.42 2.52 -3.38
C THR A 218 -26.48 1.08 -2.91
N GLY A 219 -25.35 0.36 -2.95
CA GLY A 219 -25.24 -0.99 -2.42
C GLY A 219 -25.25 -1.05 -0.89
N SER A 220 -25.80 -2.12 -0.31
CA SER A 220 -25.63 -2.48 1.11
C SER A 220 -24.22 -3.06 1.42
N GLY A 221 -23.28 -2.93 0.48
CA GLY A 221 -21.92 -3.46 0.55
C GLY A 221 -20.93 -2.44 1.12
N PRO A 222 -19.66 -2.85 1.31
CA PRO A 222 -18.60 -1.91 1.67
C PRO A 222 -18.45 -0.84 0.58
N PHE A 223 -18.12 0.38 1.00
CA PHE A 223 -17.80 1.47 0.07
C PHE A 223 -16.61 1.06 -0.80
N GLN A 224 -16.83 0.86 -2.09
CA GLN A 224 -15.81 0.47 -3.05
C GLN A 224 -15.69 1.53 -4.14
N VAL A 225 -14.46 1.97 -4.41
CA VAL A 225 -14.16 2.87 -5.52
C VAL A 225 -13.98 2.02 -6.78
N THR A 226 -14.85 2.23 -7.77
CA THR A 226 -14.71 1.60 -9.08
C THR A 226 -14.10 2.61 -10.05
N TYR A 227 -13.07 2.21 -10.79
CA TYR A 227 -12.50 3.05 -11.84
C TYR A 227 -13.15 2.71 -13.18
N LEU A 228 -13.73 3.70 -13.85
CA LEU A 228 -14.33 3.54 -15.17
C LEU A 228 -13.62 4.45 -16.19
N PRO A 229 -13.38 3.98 -17.41
CA PRO A 229 -12.88 4.83 -18.49
C PRO A 229 -14.01 5.71 -19.03
N GLU A 230 -13.80 7.02 -19.04
CA GLU A 230 -14.63 7.95 -19.78
C GLU A 230 -13.92 8.32 -21.08
N TYR A 231 -14.54 7.99 -22.21
CA TYR A 231 -14.00 8.28 -23.54
C TYR A 231 -14.30 9.71 -23.97
N VAL A 232 -13.34 10.33 -24.63
CA VAL A 232 -13.38 11.72 -25.10
C VAL A 232 -12.82 11.85 -26.51
N CYS A 233 -13.18 12.95 -27.16
CA CYS A 233 -12.46 13.47 -28.30
C CYS A 233 -11.65 14.69 -27.88
N THR A 234 -10.34 14.69 -28.14
CA THR A 234 -9.47 15.79 -27.70
C THR A 234 -9.67 17.12 -28.44
N HIS A 235 -10.16 17.09 -29.67
CA HIS A 235 -10.41 18.28 -30.49
C HIS A 235 -11.65 18.06 -31.37
N PRO A 236 -12.87 18.07 -30.80
CA PRO A 236 -14.09 17.72 -31.51
C PRO A 236 -14.31 18.56 -32.78
N ASP A 237 -14.12 19.88 -32.68
CA ASP A 237 -14.32 20.80 -33.80
C ASP A 237 -13.36 20.51 -34.98
N ALA A 238 -12.12 20.11 -34.67
CA ALA A 238 -11.11 19.78 -35.69
C ALA A 238 -11.40 18.47 -36.43
N TYR A 239 -12.14 17.55 -35.79
CA TYR A 239 -12.51 16.25 -36.36
C TYR A 239 -13.98 16.19 -36.81
N GLY A 240 -14.66 17.35 -36.88
CA GLY A 240 -16.03 17.46 -37.38
C GLY A 240 -17.09 16.89 -36.43
N HIS A 241 -16.82 16.85 -35.13
CA HIS A 241 -17.81 16.53 -34.12
C HIS A 241 -18.48 17.80 -33.63
N ILE A 242 -19.80 17.75 -33.48
CA ILE A 242 -20.59 18.87 -32.97
C ILE A 242 -21.08 18.53 -31.57
N HIS A 243 -21.11 19.52 -30.69
CA HIS A 243 -21.72 19.35 -29.38
C HIS A 243 -23.24 19.14 -29.56
N ARG A 244 -23.80 18.09 -28.95
CA ARG A 244 -25.23 17.72 -29.09
C ARG A 244 -26.18 18.86 -28.70
N TYR A 245 -25.76 19.69 -27.75
CA TYR A 245 -26.52 20.84 -27.27
C TYR A 245 -26.08 22.17 -27.89
N ALA A 246 -25.28 22.15 -28.96
CA ALA A 246 -24.94 23.36 -29.68
C ALA A 246 -26.23 23.98 -30.24
N THR A 247 -26.55 25.19 -29.81
CA THR A 247 -27.61 25.97 -30.46
C THR A 247 -27.16 26.26 -31.88
N PRO A 248 -27.99 25.98 -32.90
CA PRO A 248 -27.67 26.41 -34.26
C PRO A 248 -27.43 27.91 -34.21
N ALA A 249 -26.39 28.39 -34.90
CA ALA A 249 -26.19 29.82 -35.05
C ALA A 249 -27.47 30.39 -35.67
N THR A 250 -28.27 31.09 -34.88
CA THR A 250 -29.29 31.97 -35.42
C THR A 250 -28.51 32.98 -36.23
N ASP A 251 -28.63 32.88 -37.54
CA ASP A 251 -28.11 33.85 -38.50
C ASP A 251 -28.82 35.18 -38.26
N THR A 252 -28.40 35.85 -37.19
CA THR A 252 -28.73 37.22 -36.87
C THR A 252 -27.55 38.02 -37.36
N SER A 253 -27.28 37.92 -38.66
CA SER A 253 -26.60 38.98 -39.38
C SER A 253 -27.30 40.28 -38.99
N PRO A 254 -26.67 41.22 -38.27
CA PRO A 254 -27.28 42.52 -38.11
C PRO A 254 -27.28 43.12 -39.52
N THR A 255 -28.47 43.22 -40.12
CA THR A 255 -28.68 44.10 -41.27
C THR A 255 -28.00 45.42 -40.94
N ARG A 256 -26.91 45.69 -41.66
CA ARG A 256 -26.14 46.93 -41.58
C ARG A 256 -27.08 48.08 -41.92
N ALA A 257 -27.76 48.62 -40.90
CA ALA A 257 -28.44 49.90 -40.99
C ALA A 257 -27.37 50.96 -41.31
N ALA A 258 -27.64 51.72 -42.36
CA ALA A 258 -26.75 52.72 -42.93
C ALA A 258 -26.16 53.68 -41.87
N PRO A 259 -24.90 54.14 -42.04
CA PRO A 259 -24.31 55.10 -41.12
C PRO A 259 -25.04 56.43 -41.22
N ARG A 260 -25.63 56.88 -40.11
CA ARG A 260 -26.04 58.28 -39.95
C ARG A 260 -24.80 59.10 -39.59
N THR A 261 -24.49 60.05 -40.45
CA THR A 261 -23.47 61.10 -40.30
C THR A 261 -23.60 61.83 -38.95
N PRO A 262 -22.51 61.98 -38.17
CA PRO A 262 -22.41 63.03 -37.17
C PRO A 262 -21.92 64.33 -37.82
N THR A 263 -22.75 65.37 -37.73
CA THR A 263 -22.37 66.76 -38.03
C THR A 263 -21.32 67.23 -37.03
N ALA A 264 -20.29 67.88 -37.55
CA ALA A 264 -19.19 68.48 -36.82
C ALA A 264 -19.65 69.58 -35.85
N ALA A 265 -19.02 69.62 -34.66
CA ALA A 265 -18.81 70.85 -33.92
C ALA A 265 -17.39 70.82 -33.34
N THR A 266 -16.57 71.70 -33.90
CA THR A 266 -15.19 72.03 -33.58
C THR A 266 -15.09 72.78 -32.25
N THR A 267 -14.21 72.39 -31.34
CA THR A 267 -13.23 73.33 -30.73
C THR A 267 -12.02 72.60 -30.14
N THR A 268 -10.87 73.22 -30.33
CA THR A 268 -9.47 72.76 -30.26
C THR A 268 -8.86 72.89 -28.84
N PRO A 269 -7.54 72.70 -28.59
CA PRO A 269 -7.03 71.70 -27.64
C PRO A 269 -6.27 72.33 -26.44
N ALA A 270 -5.85 71.49 -25.49
CA ALA A 270 -4.75 71.83 -24.59
C ALA A 270 -3.72 70.69 -24.57
N GLU A 271 -2.55 71.08 -25.03
CA GLU A 271 -1.26 70.39 -25.14
C GLU A 271 -0.66 70.09 -23.76
N THR A 272 0.15 69.02 -23.66
CA THR A 272 1.52 69.04 -23.07
C THR A 272 2.00 67.65 -22.59
N THR A 273 2.88 67.08 -23.43
CA THR A 273 4.11 66.29 -23.18
C THR A 273 4.14 65.03 -22.31
N LEU A 274 4.52 63.94 -23.00
CA LEU A 274 5.58 62.95 -22.70
C LEU A 274 6.44 63.19 -21.45
N THR A 275 6.73 62.13 -20.68
CA THR A 275 8.09 61.59 -20.39
C THR A 275 8.04 60.39 -19.43
N THR A 276 8.84 59.37 -19.73
CA THR A 276 9.21 58.19 -18.92
C THR A 276 10.75 58.04 -19.06
N PRO A 277 11.51 57.24 -18.28
CA PRO A 277 11.59 56.92 -16.84
C PRO A 277 12.96 57.43 -16.26
N PRO A 278 13.56 56.92 -15.14
CA PRO A 278 14.24 55.61 -15.08
C PRO A 278 14.25 54.89 -13.70
N THR A 279 14.85 53.70 -13.73
CA THR A 279 14.98 52.62 -12.74
C THR A 279 16.19 52.73 -11.79
N ALA A 280 16.07 52.07 -10.61
CA ALA A 280 17.11 51.55 -9.66
C ALA A 280 17.81 52.53 -8.68
N PRO A 281 18.51 52.08 -7.59
CA PRO A 281 18.76 50.72 -7.05
C PRO A 281 18.50 50.56 -5.51
N GLY A 282 18.69 49.34 -4.97
CA GLY A 282 18.58 49.01 -3.55
C GLY A 282 19.83 49.28 -2.70
N VAL A 283 19.66 49.25 -1.36
CA VAL A 283 20.74 49.17 -0.34
C VAL A 283 20.21 48.44 0.92
N PRO A 284 21.02 47.58 1.58
CA PRO A 284 20.60 46.68 2.66
C PRO A 284 20.82 47.27 4.07
N ARG A 285 20.13 46.74 5.09
CA ARG A 285 20.54 46.88 6.51
C ARG A 285 20.16 45.65 7.35
N THR A 286 21.17 45.00 7.92
CA THR A 286 21.12 44.16 9.14
C THR A 286 21.48 45.02 10.37
N PRO A 287 21.61 44.47 11.59
CA PRO A 287 20.56 43.88 12.44
C PRO A 287 20.42 44.67 13.76
N ARG A 288 19.32 44.48 14.50
CA ARG A 288 19.24 44.85 15.92
C ARG A 288 18.86 43.63 16.74
N THR A 289 19.78 43.26 17.63
CA THR A 289 19.55 42.51 18.86
C THR A 289 18.65 43.31 19.79
N GLU A 290 17.64 42.67 20.39
CA GLU A 290 17.36 42.70 21.84
C GLU A 290 16.03 41.99 22.19
N THR A 291 16.17 40.97 23.04
CA THR A 291 15.34 40.61 24.21
C THR A 291 13.92 40.05 24.07
N GLU A 292 13.80 38.84 24.61
CA GLU A 292 12.67 38.08 25.16
C GLU A 292 11.30 38.78 25.33
N ALA A 293 10.28 38.19 24.71
CA ALA A 293 8.93 38.13 25.26
C ALA A 293 8.19 36.88 24.77
N LYS A 294 7.76 36.07 25.73
CA LYS A 294 6.99 34.82 25.63
C LYS A 294 5.58 35.12 25.07
N ALA A 295 5.18 34.45 23.97
CA ALA A 295 3.83 34.50 23.43
C ALA A 295 3.38 33.12 22.93
N ASP A 296 2.17 32.73 23.36
CA ASP A 296 1.44 31.50 23.03
C ASP A 296 1.16 31.33 21.51
N PRO A 297 1.03 30.09 20.99
CA PRO A 297 0.65 29.86 19.61
C PRO A 297 -0.86 30.08 19.35
N PRO A 298 -1.25 30.55 18.14
CA PRO A 298 -2.63 30.86 17.80
C PRO A 298 -3.47 29.59 17.52
N GLY A 299 -4.69 29.56 18.07
CA GLY A 299 -5.68 28.51 17.82
C GLY A 299 -6.31 28.55 16.41
N PRO A 300 -6.93 27.45 15.95
CA PRO A 300 -7.42 27.30 14.59
C PRO A 300 -8.73 28.08 14.31
N PRO A 301 -8.99 28.50 13.05
CA PRO A 301 -10.13 29.34 12.73
C PRO A 301 -11.46 28.57 12.52
N ASN A 302 -12.51 29.11 13.19
CA ASN A 302 -13.93 29.17 12.83
C ASN A 302 -14.65 27.91 12.29
N SER A 303 -15.29 27.19 13.21
CA SER A 303 -16.46 26.35 12.91
C SER A 303 -17.75 27.17 13.00
N ARG A 304 -18.56 27.15 11.93
CA ARG A 304 -19.89 27.79 11.85
C ARG A 304 -20.87 27.26 12.92
N PRO A 305 -21.84 28.08 13.39
CA PRO A 305 -22.69 27.72 14.52
C PRO A 305 -23.79 26.72 14.14
N ARG A 306 -23.87 25.59 14.86
CA ARG A 306 -25.04 24.73 14.85
C ARG A 306 -26.16 25.37 15.68
N ARG A 307 -27.34 25.45 15.06
CA ARG A 307 -28.58 25.98 15.64
C ARG A 307 -28.99 25.19 16.89
N ARG A 308 -29.44 25.94 17.90
CA ARG A 308 -30.11 25.47 19.10
C ARG A 308 -31.46 24.81 18.76
N SER A 309 -31.77 23.71 19.41
CA SER A 309 -33.14 23.31 19.75
C SER A 309 -33.19 22.81 21.20
N PRO A 310 -34.32 22.98 21.90
CA PRO A 310 -34.32 23.27 23.32
C PRO A 310 -34.40 22.04 24.22
N ALA A 311 -34.02 22.29 25.46
CA ALA A 311 -34.09 21.41 26.61
C ALA A 311 -35.49 20.83 26.83
N THR A 312 -35.53 19.53 27.14
CA THR A 312 -36.53 18.97 28.04
C THR A 312 -35.79 18.37 29.23
N SER A 313 -36.08 18.94 30.39
CA SER A 313 -35.63 18.49 31.70
C SER A 313 -36.42 17.25 32.12
N ARG A 314 -35.75 16.23 32.65
CA ARG A 314 -36.28 15.50 33.80
C ARG A 314 -35.21 14.77 34.58
N SER A 315 -35.26 15.00 35.88
CA SER A 315 -34.31 14.61 36.92
C SER A 315 -34.18 13.11 37.16
N SER A 316 -33.00 12.79 37.64
CA SER A 316 -32.53 11.57 38.28
C SER A 316 -33.49 10.99 39.33
N ARG A 317 -33.64 9.65 39.35
CA ARG A 317 -33.87 8.90 40.58
C ARG A 317 -33.29 7.49 40.45
N THR A 318 -32.30 7.21 41.29
CA THR A 318 -31.69 5.92 41.60
C THR A 318 -32.73 4.94 42.15
N LEU A 319 -32.65 3.65 41.76
CA LEU A 319 -33.01 2.52 42.62
C LEU A 319 -32.32 1.23 42.13
N ARG A 320 -31.53 0.64 43.03
CA ARG A 320 -31.03 -0.74 42.98
C ARG A 320 -32.20 -1.72 42.90
N ARG A 321 -32.13 -2.71 42.00
CA ARG A 321 -32.44 -4.12 42.30
C ARG A 321 -32.02 -5.01 41.14
N GLY A 322 -31.36 -6.11 41.48
CA GLY A 322 -30.95 -7.13 40.52
C GLY A 322 -32.14 -7.83 39.86
N SER A 323 -31.92 -8.36 38.67
CA SER A 323 -32.76 -9.38 38.06
C SER A 323 -31.90 -10.19 37.09
N GLN A 324 -31.91 -11.50 37.32
CA GLN A 324 -31.32 -12.55 36.50
C GLN A 324 -31.90 -12.52 35.07
N PRO A 325 -31.17 -13.04 34.07
CA PRO A 325 -31.74 -13.31 32.75
C PRO A 325 -32.69 -14.53 32.79
N PRO A 326 -33.85 -14.50 32.13
CA PRO A 326 -34.72 -15.68 32.02
C PRO A 326 -34.20 -16.70 30.98
N PRO A 327 -34.57 -17.99 31.13
CA PRO A 327 -34.00 -19.12 30.39
C PRO A 327 -34.65 -19.39 29.03
N SER A 328 -33.86 -20.11 28.21
CA SER A 328 -34.24 -20.80 26.97
C SER A 328 -35.31 -21.89 27.20
N ALA A 329 -36.38 -21.88 26.40
CA ALA A 329 -37.23 -23.02 26.05
C ALA A 329 -37.85 -22.73 24.66
N ALA A 330 -37.56 -23.49 23.59
CA ALA A 330 -37.96 -24.87 23.26
C ALA A 330 -39.47 -25.03 22.97
N ALA A 331 -39.82 -25.06 21.68
CA ALA A 331 -40.93 -25.78 21.03
C ALA A 331 -40.71 -25.62 19.51
N GLY A 332 -40.67 -26.60 18.62
CA GLY A 332 -41.10 -27.99 18.65
C GLY A 332 -41.91 -28.25 17.37
N TYR A 333 -41.35 -28.91 16.36
CA TYR A 333 -42.13 -29.73 15.40
C TYR A 333 -41.23 -30.65 14.55
N VAL A 334 -41.53 -31.95 14.60
CA VAL A 334 -41.05 -33.03 13.71
C VAL A 334 -42.29 -33.77 13.23
N PRO A 335 -42.34 -34.21 11.96
CA PRO A 335 -42.51 -35.65 11.65
C PRO A 335 -41.52 -36.09 10.55
N SER A 336 -40.68 -37.13 10.74
CA SER A 336 -40.97 -38.56 10.51
C SER A 336 -41.69 -38.80 9.17
N SER A 337 -41.29 -39.62 8.19
CA SER A 337 -40.45 -40.82 8.12
C SER A 337 -40.42 -41.26 6.63
N ARG A 338 -39.33 -41.86 6.13
CA ARG A 338 -39.37 -43.17 5.42
C ARG A 338 -37.97 -43.68 5.10
N ALA A 339 -37.76 -44.94 5.47
CA ALA A 339 -36.57 -45.74 5.26
C ALA A 339 -36.42 -46.22 3.80
N GLU A 340 -35.14 -46.26 3.34
CA GLU A 340 -34.37 -47.30 2.62
C GLU A 340 -35.10 -48.40 1.79
N PRO A 341 -34.48 -48.95 0.70
CA PRO A 341 -33.22 -49.68 0.87
C PRO A 341 -32.17 -49.64 -0.26
N ARG A 342 -30.94 -49.90 0.20
CA ARG A 342 -29.76 -50.34 -0.54
C ARG A 342 -30.05 -51.61 -1.35
N ARG A 343 -29.61 -51.63 -2.62
CA ARG A 343 -29.30 -52.88 -3.34
C ARG A 343 -27.79 -53.02 -3.54
N ARG A 344 -27.29 -54.15 -3.05
CA ARG A 344 -25.99 -54.75 -3.39
C ARG A 344 -26.04 -55.28 -4.83
N ALA A 345 -24.94 -55.13 -5.56
CA ALA A 345 -24.51 -56.10 -6.55
C ALA A 345 -22.98 -56.27 -6.44
N ARG A 346 -22.56 -57.52 -6.35
CA ARG A 346 -21.19 -58.05 -6.30
C ARG A 346 -20.80 -58.51 -7.71
N ALA A 347 -19.49 -58.73 -7.89
CA ALA A 347 -18.77 -59.40 -8.98
C ALA A 347 -18.23 -58.43 -10.06
N GLY A 348 -16.95 -58.48 -10.45
CA GLY A 348 -15.87 -59.39 -10.09
C GLY A 348 -14.55 -59.03 -10.81
N SER A 349 -13.49 -59.71 -10.38
CA SER A 349 -12.32 -60.10 -11.17
C SER A 349 -11.30 -59.03 -11.61
N SER A 350 -10.19 -58.97 -10.86
CA SER A 350 -8.84 -58.77 -11.43
C SER A 350 -8.45 -60.01 -12.24
N PRO A 351 -7.59 -59.88 -13.28
CA PRO A 351 -6.18 -60.20 -13.03
C PRO A 351 -5.16 -59.35 -13.82
N THR A 352 -4.03 -59.14 -13.15
CA THR A 352 -2.63 -59.08 -13.64
C THR A 352 -2.34 -58.73 -15.10
N SER A 353 -1.56 -57.66 -15.30
CA SER A 353 -0.59 -57.59 -16.40
C SER A 353 0.70 -56.91 -15.92
N SER A 354 1.78 -57.69 -15.93
CA SER A 354 3.17 -57.22 -15.78
C SER A 354 3.70 -56.79 -17.16
N PRO A 355 4.62 -55.81 -17.23
CA PRO A 355 5.24 -55.40 -18.49
C PRO A 355 6.42 -56.32 -18.88
N PRO A 356 6.69 -56.55 -20.17
CA PRO A 356 7.93 -57.20 -20.59
C PRO A 356 9.08 -56.19 -20.65
N HIS A 357 10.16 -56.51 -19.93
CA HIS A 357 11.50 -55.97 -20.20
C HIS A 357 12.06 -56.68 -21.45
N THR A 358 12.31 -55.93 -22.52
CA THR A 358 13.17 -56.35 -23.62
C THR A 358 14.59 -55.87 -23.37
N THR A 359 15.48 -56.85 -23.22
CA THR A 359 16.93 -56.72 -23.40
C THR A 359 17.22 -56.56 -24.88
N THR A 360 17.89 -55.49 -25.29
CA THR A 360 19.04 -55.45 -26.23
C THR A 360 19.64 -54.05 -26.16
#